data_AF-A0A5D4P1J1-F1
#
_entry.id   AF-A0A5D4P1J1-F1
#
_cell.length_a   1.000
_cell.length_b   1.000
_cell.length_c   1.000
_cell.angle_alpha   90.00
_cell.angle_beta   90.00
_cell.angle_gamma   90.00
#
_symmetry.space_group_name_H-M   'P 1'
#
loop_
_entity.id
_entity.type
_entity.pdbx_description
1 polymer ?
#
loop_
_entity_poly.entity_id
_entity_poly.type
_entity_poly.pdbx_seq_one_letter_code
_entity_poly.pdbx_strand_id
1 'polypeptide(L)'
;MKMKMNVSHARVYKEPKDTITNFHYEIFAYCEESGRNESQQLTNFADWKDFNCAVQEDSSTEGSILTFSVENKKRIHRRLKLFLLLDWRTAGTERLSFISPDDHLVHHYSSTRSSLVDYQVDNSIGMVRRSLYPLTARGISHWKETLKTGSIPYQPLLKGPALTVASFDLLFSPLQKIQGHVIGAEADSREDLRKFHKHLKNRLAFHLKK
;
A
#
# COMPACT_ATOMS: atom_id res chain seq x y z
N MET A 1 -17.01 -22.38 10.53
CA MET A 1 -16.96 -21.06 11.20
C MET A 1 -16.76 -20.01 10.11
N LYS A 2 -17.72 -19.11 9.86
CA LYS A 2 -17.60 -18.10 8.79
C LYS A 2 -16.63 -17.01 9.24
N MET A 3 -15.45 -16.93 8.63
CA MET A 3 -14.57 -15.75 8.72
C MET A 3 -15.40 -14.53 8.36
N LYS A 4 -15.46 -13.52 9.23
CA LYS A 4 -15.87 -12.16 8.84
C LYS A 4 -14.76 -11.61 7.95
N MET A 5 -14.74 -11.99 6.67
CA MET A 5 -13.84 -11.37 5.70
C MET A 5 -14.29 -9.92 5.54
N ASN A 6 -13.47 -8.98 5.99
CA ASN A 6 -13.61 -7.60 5.60
C ASN A 6 -13.41 -7.50 4.08
N VAL A 7 -14.31 -6.78 3.42
CA VAL A 7 -14.41 -6.76 1.97
C VAL A 7 -13.42 -5.71 1.45
N SER A 8 -12.29 -6.16 0.92
CA SER A 8 -11.45 -5.28 0.10
C SER A 8 -12.26 -4.68 -1.05
N HIS A 9 -12.14 -3.38 -1.23
CA HIS A 9 -12.78 -2.62 -2.30
C HIS A 9 -11.99 -2.69 -3.60
N ALA A 10 -10.91 -3.48 -3.67
CA ALA A 10 -10.27 -3.87 -4.92
C ALA A 10 -11.32 -4.50 -5.85
N ARG A 11 -11.50 -3.87 -7.01
CA ARG A 11 -12.52 -4.21 -8.00
C ARG A 11 -11.87 -4.51 -9.34
N VAL A 12 -12.59 -5.25 -10.18
CA VAL A 12 -12.14 -5.48 -11.56
C VAL A 12 -11.99 -4.12 -12.22
N TYR A 13 -10.84 -3.92 -12.86
CA TYR A 13 -10.53 -2.65 -13.47
C TYR A 13 -11.60 -2.25 -14.49
N LYS A 14 -12.03 -1.00 -14.40
CA LYS A 14 -12.83 -0.31 -15.41
C LYS A 14 -12.13 1.01 -15.67
N GLU A 15 -12.03 1.38 -16.94
CA GLU A 15 -11.39 2.62 -17.32
C GLU A 15 -12.06 3.80 -16.60
N PRO A 16 -11.28 4.66 -15.91
CA PRO A 16 -11.84 5.77 -15.15
C PRO A 16 -12.50 6.77 -16.10
N LYS A 17 -13.71 7.24 -15.75
CA LYS A 17 -14.39 8.36 -16.39
C LYS A 17 -14.19 9.56 -15.46
N ASP A 18 -13.20 10.39 -15.75
CA ASP A 18 -12.85 11.62 -15.03
C ASP A 18 -12.75 11.47 -13.51
N THR A 19 -11.58 11.05 -13.02
CA THR A 19 -11.27 10.97 -11.58
C THR A 19 -10.36 12.10 -11.13
N ILE A 20 -10.76 12.79 -10.05
CA ILE A 20 -9.98 13.83 -9.36
C ILE A 20 -8.77 13.22 -8.62
N THR A 21 -8.84 11.94 -8.25
CA THR A 21 -7.75 11.20 -7.61
C THR A 21 -7.51 9.87 -8.31
N ASN A 22 -6.29 9.63 -8.76
CA ASN A 22 -5.90 8.42 -9.50
C ASN A 22 -5.35 7.31 -8.60
N PHE A 23 -5.21 7.58 -7.29
CA PHE A 23 -4.71 6.62 -6.32
C PHE A 23 -5.79 6.29 -5.30
N HIS A 24 -6.03 5.01 -5.10
CA HIS A 24 -6.90 4.51 -4.04
C HIS A 24 -6.10 3.60 -3.10
N TYR A 25 -6.18 3.89 -1.81
CA TYR A 25 -5.45 3.16 -0.78
C TYR A 25 -6.37 2.27 0.04
N GLU A 26 -5.85 1.12 0.44
CA GLU A 26 -6.41 0.35 1.54
C GLU A 26 -5.29 -0.15 2.44
N ILE A 27 -5.57 -0.28 3.73
CA ILE A 27 -4.67 -0.89 4.68
C ILE A 27 -5.40 -2.00 5.43
N PHE A 28 -4.81 -3.18 5.51
CA PHE A 28 -5.32 -4.30 6.28
C PHE A 28 -4.31 -4.69 7.35
N ALA A 29 -4.79 -4.79 8.57
CA ALA A 29 -4.06 -5.41 9.65
C ALA A 29 -4.35 -6.91 9.66
N TYR A 30 -3.32 -7.74 9.81
CA TYR A 30 -3.39 -9.19 9.86
C TYR A 30 -2.65 -9.70 11.09
N CYS A 31 -3.30 -10.62 11.79
CA CYS A 31 -2.78 -11.22 13.00
C CYS A 31 -3.14 -12.70 13.02
N GLU A 32 -2.14 -13.54 13.30
CA GLU A 32 -2.30 -14.97 13.53
C GLU A 32 -2.12 -15.22 15.03
N GLU A 33 -3.21 -15.55 15.72
CA GLU A 33 -3.21 -15.89 17.14
C GLU A 33 -3.92 -17.22 17.36
N SER A 34 -3.26 -18.14 18.05
CA SER A 34 -3.84 -19.43 18.46
C SER A 34 -4.45 -20.24 17.29
N GLY A 35 -3.80 -20.22 16.13
CA GLY A 35 -4.25 -20.93 14.92
C GLY A 35 -5.47 -20.30 14.23
N ARG A 36 -5.86 -19.08 14.60
CA ARG A 36 -6.90 -18.30 13.92
C ARG A 36 -6.27 -17.11 13.20
N ASN A 37 -6.54 -17.04 11.90
CA ASN A 37 -6.14 -15.92 11.07
C ASN A 37 -7.26 -14.90 11.06
N GLU A 38 -6.94 -13.67 11.41
CA GLU A 38 -7.87 -12.55 11.38
C GLU A 38 -7.26 -11.38 10.63
N SER A 39 -8.06 -10.76 9.76
CA SER A 39 -7.67 -9.57 9.02
C SER A 39 -8.74 -8.49 9.13
N GLN A 40 -8.34 -7.25 9.38
CA GLN A 40 -9.23 -6.10 9.41
C GLN A 40 -8.73 -4.96 8.54
N GLN A 41 -9.62 -4.43 7.70
CA GLN A 41 -9.35 -3.16 7.03
C GLN A 41 -9.28 -2.07 8.10
N LEU A 42 -8.17 -1.34 8.15
CA LEU A 42 -8.03 -0.20 9.03
C LEU A 42 -8.72 1.01 8.38
N THR A 43 -9.62 1.61 9.12
CA THR A 43 -10.20 2.92 8.82
C THR A 43 -9.53 3.97 9.69
N ASN A 44 -9.83 5.26 9.46
CA ASN A 44 -9.32 6.31 10.33
C ASN A 44 -9.74 6.04 11.79
N PHE A 45 -8.75 6.08 12.71
CA PHE A 45 -8.90 5.75 14.13
C PHE A 45 -9.54 4.38 14.42
N ALA A 46 -8.85 3.30 14.05
CA ALA A 46 -9.29 1.94 14.33
C ALA A 46 -8.64 1.38 15.60
N ASP A 47 -9.45 1.00 16.57
CA ASP A 47 -9.05 0.09 17.64
C ASP A 47 -9.15 -1.35 17.14
N TRP A 48 -8.02 -2.05 17.06
CA TRP A 48 -8.01 -3.45 16.65
C TRP A 48 -7.16 -4.33 17.55
N LYS A 49 -7.83 -5.26 18.25
CA LYS A 49 -7.23 -6.14 19.26
C LYS A 49 -6.40 -5.33 20.26
N ASP A 50 -5.10 -5.57 20.26
CA ASP A 50 -4.11 -4.97 21.14
C ASP A 50 -3.47 -3.71 20.54
N PHE A 51 -3.99 -3.19 19.43
CA PHE A 51 -3.41 -2.07 18.73
C PHE A 51 -4.36 -0.88 18.60
N ASN A 52 -3.79 0.32 18.69
CA ASN A 52 -4.43 1.55 18.25
C ASN A 52 -3.87 1.90 16.88
N CYS A 53 -4.73 2.14 15.90
CA CYS A 53 -4.34 2.45 14.54
C CYS A 53 -4.90 3.82 14.13
N ALA A 54 -4.08 4.63 13.49
CA ALA A 54 -4.51 5.87 12.86
C ALA A 54 -4.02 5.89 11.41
N VAL A 55 -4.85 6.43 10.51
CA VAL A 55 -4.59 6.49 9.08
C VAL A 55 -5.03 7.86 8.58
N GLN A 56 -4.17 8.54 7.85
CA GLN A 56 -4.43 9.85 7.27
C GLN A 56 -4.05 9.83 5.79
N GLU A 57 -4.93 10.36 4.94
CA GLU A 57 -4.68 10.52 3.51
C GLU A 57 -4.55 12.01 3.20
N ASP A 58 -3.44 12.39 2.58
CA ASP A 58 -3.24 13.73 2.02
C ASP A 58 -3.07 13.59 0.50
N SER A 59 -3.91 14.26 -0.28
CA SER A 59 -3.86 14.23 -1.75
C SER A 59 -3.53 15.61 -2.34
N SER A 60 -2.83 15.59 -3.47
CA SER A 60 -2.50 16.73 -4.31
C SER A 60 -2.72 16.34 -5.78
N THR A 61 -2.61 17.31 -6.69
CA THR A 61 -2.75 17.07 -8.13
C THR A 61 -1.71 16.12 -8.70
N GLU A 62 -0.51 16.06 -8.10
CA GLU A 62 0.66 15.35 -8.62
C GLU A 62 0.90 14.01 -7.91
N GLY A 63 0.15 13.75 -6.84
CA GLY A 63 0.31 12.56 -6.02
C GLY A 63 -0.45 12.60 -4.72
N SER A 64 -0.37 11.51 -3.98
CA SER A 64 -1.03 11.33 -2.69
C SER A 64 -0.15 10.55 -1.74
N ILE A 65 -0.37 10.79 -0.45
CA ILE A 65 0.38 10.18 0.63
C ILE A 65 -0.62 9.60 1.62
N LEU A 66 -0.50 8.31 1.89
CA LEU A 66 -1.16 7.63 2.99
C LEU A 66 -0.18 7.52 4.14
N THR A 67 -0.42 8.22 5.24
CA THR A 67 0.37 8.06 6.48
C THR A 67 -0.39 7.18 7.45
N PHE A 68 0.30 6.30 8.15
CA PHE A 68 -0.29 5.47 9.19
C PHE A 68 0.56 5.46 10.46
N SER A 69 -0.10 5.18 11.58
CA SER A 69 0.57 4.84 12.82
C SER A 69 -0.14 3.70 13.52
N VAL A 70 0.64 2.79 14.10
CA VAL A 70 0.14 1.68 14.89
C VAL A 70 0.86 1.66 16.22
N GLU A 71 0.12 1.51 17.31
CA GLU A 71 0.64 1.48 18.67
C GLU A 71 0.22 0.20 19.37
N ASN A 72 1.17 -0.51 19.99
CA ASN A 72 0.91 -1.67 20.84
C ASN A 72 0.39 -1.22 22.21
N LYS A 73 -0.84 -1.59 22.59
CA LYS A 73 -1.43 -1.28 23.90
C LYS A 73 -0.87 -2.11 25.06
N LYS A 74 -0.13 -3.19 24.77
CA LYS A 74 0.30 -4.14 25.79
C LYS A 74 1.71 -3.85 26.30
N ARG A 75 1.94 -4.26 27.54
CA ARG A 75 3.27 -4.27 28.18
C ARG A 75 4.13 -5.47 27.78
N ILE A 76 3.77 -6.17 26.70
CA ILE A 76 4.47 -7.32 26.16
C ILE A 76 4.73 -7.10 24.67
N HIS A 77 5.70 -7.83 24.12
CA HIS A 77 5.95 -7.81 22.68
C HIS A 77 4.75 -8.34 21.90
N ARG A 78 4.45 -7.69 20.78
CA ARG A 78 3.36 -8.11 19.86
C ARG A 78 3.83 -8.07 18.43
N ARG A 79 3.29 -8.98 17.61
CA ARG A 79 3.52 -9.00 16.16
C ARG A 79 2.25 -8.61 15.45
N LEU A 80 2.42 -7.85 14.39
CA LEU A 80 1.34 -7.45 13.51
C LEU A 80 1.86 -7.41 12.08
N LYS A 81 1.09 -7.97 11.16
CA LYS A 81 1.35 -7.81 9.73
C LYS A 81 0.42 -6.73 9.19
N LEU A 82 0.95 -5.81 8.41
CA LEU A 82 0.15 -4.83 7.67
C LEU A 82 0.25 -5.13 6.18
N PHE A 83 -0.88 -5.10 5.48
CA PHE A 83 -0.94 -5.07 4.02
C PHE A 83 -1.38 -3.69 3.58
N LEU A 84 -0.57 -3.03 2.76
CA LEU A 84 -0.86 -1.75 2.12
C LEU A 84 -1.16 -2.01 0.66
N LEU A 85 -2.33 -1.55 0.22
CA LEU A 85 -2.81 -1.69 -1.14
C LEU A 85 -2.82 -0.32 -1.78
N LEU A 86 -2.38 -0.29 -3.04
CA LEU A 86 -2.49 0.87 -3.89
C LEU A 86 -3.03 0.44 -5.25
N ASP A 87 -4.17 1.00 -5.61
CA ASP A 87 -4.79 0.87 -6.94
C ASP A 87 -4.59 2.19 -7.69
N TRP A 88 -3.74 2.17 -8.72
CA TRP A 88 -3.51 3.31 -9.61
C TRP A 88 -4.44 3.22 -10.82
N ARG A 89 -5.46 4.07 -10.80
CA ARG A 89 -6.47 4.19 -11.86
C ARG A 89 -6.12 5.37 -12.73
N THR A 90 -5.65 5.08 -13.94
CA THR A 90 -5.34 6.11 -14.95
C THR A 90 -5.94 5.70 -16.29
N ALA A 91 -6.22 6.64 -17.18
CA ALA A 91 -6.61 6.31 -18.55
C ALA A 91 -5.43 5.73 -19.34
N GLY A 92 -5.72 5.18 -20.53
CA GLY A 92 -4.68 4.75 -21.47
C GLY A 92 -4.45 3.25 -21.54
N THR A 93 -3.91 2.86 -22.69
CA THR A 93 -3.62 1.49 -23.12
C THR A 93 -2.20 1.07 -22.70
N GLU A 94 -1.77 -0.13 -23.13
CA GLU A 94 -0.38 -0.60 -22.99
C GLU A 94 0.18 -0.54 -21.56
N ARG A 95 -0.61 -1.04 -20.61
CA ARG A 95 -0.23 -0.94 -19.20
C ARG A 95 0.85 -1.95 -18.83
N LEU A 96 1.83 -1.50 -18.07
CA LEU A 96 2.89 -2.32 -17.49
C LEU A 96 3.13 -1.88 -16.05
N SER A 97 3.32 -2.83 -15.14
CA SER A 97 3.70 -2.56 -13.76
C SER A 97 4.87 -3.43 -13.38
N PHE A 98 5.86 -2.87 -12.69
CA PHE A 98 6.99 -3.64 -12.20
C PHE A 98 7.55 -3.12 -10.88
N ILE A 99 8.16 -4.03 -10.11
CA ILE A 99 8.90 -3.73 -8.89
C ILE A 99 10.37 -3.64 -9.27
N SER A 100 10.97 -2.48 -9.04
CA SER A 100 12.38 -2.24 -9.33
C SER A 100 13.27 -3.13 -8.45
N PRO A 101 14.26 -3.83 -9.03
CA PRO A 101 15.18 -4.67 -8.27
C PRO A 101 16.15 -3.85 -7.41
N ASP A 102 16.46 -2.61 -7.82
CA ASP A 102 17.56 -1.82 -7.23
C ASP A 102 17.10 -0.99 -6.02
N ASP A 103 15.95 -0.33 -6.14
CA ASP A 103 15.43 0.61 -5.14
C ASP A 103 14.08 0.18 -4.54
N HIS A 104 13.58 -0.98 -4.97
CA HIS A 104 12.31 -1.58 -4.52
C HIS A 104 11.08 -0.68 -4.68
N LEU A 105 11.18 0.36 -5.52
CA LEU A 105 10.06 1.19 -5.93
C LEU A 105 9.16 0.41 -6.88
N VAL A 106 7.87 0.71 -6.86
CA VAL A 106 6.93 0.12 -7.82
C VAL A 106 6.63 1.14 -8.89
N HIS A 107 6.86 0.78 -10.13
CA HIS A 107 6.57 1.61 -11.28
C HIS A 107 5.35 1.09 -12.00
N HIS A 108 4.51 2.02 -12.42
CA HIS A 108 3.40 1.76 -13.31
C HIS A 108 3.51 2.63 -14.56
N TYR A 109 3.12 2.09 -15.70
CA TYR A 109 3.11 2.77 -16.98
C TYR A 109 1.76 2.52 -17.65
N SER A 110 1.27 3.54 -18.32
CA SER A 110 0.27 3.47 -19.38
C SER A 110 0.81 4.23 -20.60
N SER A 111 0.11 4.16 -21.73
CA SER A 111 0.46 4.95 -22.91
C SER A 111 0.34 6.47 -22.71
N THR A 112 -0.25 6.94 -21.60
CA THR A 112 -0.51 8.36 -21.33
C THR A 112 0.20 8.89 -20.09
N ARG A 113 0.50 8.04 -19.10
CA ARG A 113 1.03 8.47 -17.81
C ARG A 113 2.01 7.43 -17.27
N SER A 114 2.88 7.88 -16.39
CA SER A 114 3.70 7.02 -15.54
C SER A 114 3.34 7.27 -14.08
N SER A 115 3.52 6.26 -13.25
CA SER A 115 3.36 6.36 -11.80
C SER A 115 4.49 5.64 -11.05
N LEU A 116 4.75 6.13 -9.84
CA LEU A 116 5.75 5.62 -8.92
C LEU A 116 5.12 5.45 -7.54
N VAL A 117 5.38 4.32 -6.91
CA VAL A 117 4.97 4.02 -5.54
C VAL A 117 6.18 3.74 -4.66
N ASP A 118 6.25 4.44 -3.54
CA ASP A 118 7.26 4.24 -2.49
C ASP A 118 6.58 3.95 -1.16
N TYR A 119 7.24 3.16 -0.32
CA TYR A 119 6.78 2.76 0.99
C TYR A 119 7.89 2.90 2.01
N GLN A 120 7.61 3.56 3.12
CA GLN A 120 8.56 3.69 4.23
C GLN A 120 7.86 3.40 5.55
N VAL A 121 8.54 2.66 6.41
CA VAL A 121 8.05 2.34 7.76
C VAL A 121 9.23 2.44 8.71
N ASP A 122 9.01 3.11 9.83
CA ASP A 122 10.00 3.34 10.87
C ASP A 122 10.13 2.10 11.77
N ASN A 123 10.45 0.96 11.15
CA ASN A 123 10.73 -0.30 11.84
C ASN A 123 11.93 -1.02 11.20
N SER A 124 13.10 -0.84 11.80
CA SER A 124 14.35 -1.47 11.35
C SER A 124 14.38 -3.00 11.46
N ILE A 125 13.42 -3.60 12.17
CA ILE A 125 13.32 -5.05 12.42
C ILE A 125 12.29 -5.69 11.47
N GLY A 126 11.43 -4.90 10.85
CA GLY A 126 10.36 -5.40 10.00
C GLY A 126 10.83 -5.78 8.60
N MET A 127 10.30 -6.88 8.07
CA MET A 127 10.51 -7.25 6.67
C MET A 127 9.40 -6.69 5.80
N VAL A 128 9.80 -6.09 4.66
CA VAL A 128 8.88 -5.61 3.64
C VAL A 128 8.89 -6.55 2.45
N ARG A 129 7.72 -7.07 2.08
CA ARG A 129 7.52 -7.81 0.81
C ARG A 129 6.56 -7.04 -0.07
N ARG A 130 6.68 -7.21 -1.40
CA ARG A 130 5.87 -6.49 -2.39
C ARG A 130 5.44 -7.43 -3.50
N SER A 131 4.26 -7.18 -4.06
CA SER A 131 3.72 -7.96 -5.17
C SER A 131 2.71 -7.18 -5.98
N LEU A 132 2.54 -7.60 -7.23
CA LEU A 132 1.57 -7.05 -8.16
C LEU A 132 0.49 -8.09 -8.45
N TYR A 133 -0.77 -7.69 -8.29
CA TYR A 133 -1.92 -8.53 -8.65
C TYR A 133 -2.63 -7.93 -9.85
N PRO A 134 -3.04 -8.73 -10.84
CA PRO A 134 -3.89 -8.22 -11.91
C PRO A 134 -5.25 -7.81 -11.36
N LEU A 135 -5.75 -6.65 -11.77
CA LEU A 135 -7.11 -6.18 -11.45
C LEU A 135 -8.18 -6.90 -12.31
N THR A 136 -8.10 -8.23 -12.34
CA THR A 136 -9.06 -9.16 -12.93
C THR A 136 -9.79 -9.90 -11.81
N ALA A 137 -10.90 -10.57 -12.12
CA ALA A 137 -11.63 -11.37 -11.13
C ALA A 137 -10.73 -12.41 -10.45
N ARG A 138 -9.85 -13.07 -11.23
CA ARG A 138 -8.88 -14.04 -10.71
C ARG A 138 -7.82 -13.41 -9.81
N GLY A 139 -7.23 -12.28 -10.22
CA GLY A 139 -6.22 -11.61 -9.41
C GLY A 139 -6.78 -11.05 -8.09
N ILE A 140 -8.01 -10.52 -8.11
CA ILE A 140 -8.71 -10.11 -6.88
C ILE A 140 -8.99 -11.31 -5.97
N SER A 141 -9.33 -12.47 -6.53
CA SER A 141 -9.48 -13.70 -5.76
C SER A 141 -8.17 -14.12 -5.10
N HIS A 142 -7.04 -14.07 -5.83
CA HIS A 142 -5.71 -14.37 -5.27
C HIS A 142 -5.30 -13.37 -4.17
N TRP A 143 -5.61 -12.08 -4.34
CA TRP A 143 -5.42 -11.07 -3.31
C TRP A 143 -6.23 -11.40 -2.04
N LYS A 144 -7.52 -11.75 -2.20
CA LYS A 144 -8.36 -12.16 -1.07
C LYS A 144 -7.83 -13.41 -0.38
N GLU A 145 -7.19 -14.32 -1.10
CA GLU A 145 -6.53 -15.48 -0.51
C GLU A 145 -5.26 -15.11 0.27
N THR A 146 -4.51 -14.10 -0.20
CA THR A 146 -3.37 -13.54 0.54
C THR A 146 -3.80 -12.95 1.89
N LEU A 147 -4.95 -12.27 1.95
CA LEU A 147 -5.50 -11.79 3.23
C LEU A 147 -5.86 -12.93 4.20
N LYS A 148 -6.30 -14.09 3.69
CA LYS A 148 -6.63 -15.25 4.54
C LYS A 148 -5.39 -15.98 5.05
N THR A 149 -4.37 -16.10 4.20
CA THR A 149 -3.17 -16.88 4.48
C THR A 149 -2.06 -16.05 5.14
N GLY A 150 -2.13 -14.72 5.05
CA GLY A 150 -1.08 -13.83 5.52
C GLY A 150 0.19 -13.84 4.63
N SER A 151 0.17 -14.56 3.50
CA SER A 151 1.35 -14.79 2.66
C SER A 151 1.20 -14.11 1.30
N ILE A 152 2.18 -13.27 0.96
CA ILE A 152 2.22 -12.56 -0.31
C ILE A 152 3.17 -13.30 -1.29
N PRO A 153 2.71 -13.70 -2.49
CA PRO A 153 3.56 -14.27 -3.52
C PRO A 153 4.48 -13.20 -4.10
N TYR A 154 5.63 -13.60 -4.64
CA TYR A 154 6.50 -12.69 -5.37
C TYR A 154 6.10 -12.61 -6.83
N GLN A 155 5.49 -11.48 -7.23
CA GLN A 155 5.13 -11.20 -8.62
C GLN A 155 5.61 -9.79 -8.99
N PRO A 156 6.86 -9.65 -9.50
CA PRO A 156 7.50 -8.35 -9.68
C PRO A 156 7.16 -7.66 -11.00
N LEU A 157 6.48 -8.33 -11.94
CA LEU A 157 6.16 -7.80 -13.26
C LEU A 157 4.75 -8.22 -13.66
N LEU A 158 3.97 -7.28 -14.19
CA LEU A 158 2.63 -7.53 -14.68
C LEU A 158 2.31 -6.65 -15.90
N LYS A 159 1.78 -7.28 -16.95
CA LYS A 159 1.12 -6.58 -18.06
C LYS A 159 -0.36 -6.36 -17.73
N GLY A 160 -0.86 -5.15 -17.94
CA GLY A 160 -2.25 -4.76 -17.65
C GLY A 160 -2.41 -3.96 -16.35
N PRO A 161 -3.65 -3.60 -15.99
CA PRO A 161 -3.95 -2.92 -14.74
C PRO A 161 -3.56 -3.77 -13.52
N ALA A 162 -2.87 -3.14 -12.56
CA ALA A 162 -2.28 -3.82 -11.41
C ALA A 162 -2.76 -3.20 -10.09
N LEU A 163 -2.97 -4.06 -9.09
CA LEU A 163 -3.03 -3.71 -7.69
C LEU A 163 -1.64 -3.92 -7.10
N THR A 164 -1.06 -2.87 -6.54
CA THR A 164 0.19 -2.99 -5.80
C THR A 164 -0.10 -3.32 -4.36
N VAL A 165 0.58 -4.35 -3.84
CA VAL A 165 0.45 -4.77 -2.45
C VAL A 165 1.83 -4.81 -1.82
N ALA A 166 2.00 -4.09 -0.72
CA ALA A 166 3.15 -4.21 0.17
C ALA A 166 2.73 -4.84 1.49
N SER A 167 3.53 -5.76 2.04
CA SER A 167 3.31 -6.34 3.35
C SER A 167 4.45 -6.01 4.30
N PHE A 168 4.14 -5.59 5.52
CA PHE A 168 5.09 -5.27 6.57
C PHE A 168 4.87 -6.24 7.73
N ASP A 169 5.86 -7.10 7.98
CA ASP A 169 5.86 -7.97 9.17
C ASP A 169 6.49 -7.18 10.34
N LEU A 170 5.66 -6.57 11.18
CA LEU A 170 6.10 -5.68 12.25
C LEU A 170 6.17 -6.39 13.60
N LEU A 171 7.29 -6.18 14.30
CA LEU A 171 7.46 -6.55 15.70
C LEU A 171 7.47 -5.29 16.56
N PHE A 172 6.61 -5.27 17.58
CA PHE A 172 6.45 -4.16 18.51
C PHE A 172 7.01 -4.54 19.88
N SER A 173 7.85 -3.66 20.44
CA SER A 173 8.15 -3.64 21.86
C SER A 173 6.91 -3.23 22.69
N PRO A 174 6.92 -3.49 24.01
CA PRO A 174 5.88 -2.99 24.92
C PRO A 174 5.60 -1.50 24.72
N LEU A 175 4.33 -1.13 24.54
CA LEU A 175 3.88 0.26 24.39
C LEU A 175 4.50 1.03 23.20
N GLN A 176 5.14 0.32 22.25
CA GLN A 176 5.79 0.96 21.12
C GLN A 176 4.75 1.44 20.10
N LYS A 177 5.00 2.63 19.55
CA LYS A 177 4.35 3.16 18.35
C LYS A 177 5.29 3.09 17.16
N ILE A 178 4.77 2.61 16.03
CA ILE A 178 5.45 2.57 14.73
C ILE A 178 4.66 3.43 13.75
N GLN A 179 5.38 4.20 12.93
CA GLN A 179 4.81 5.07 11.91
C GLN A 179 5.34 4.67 10.54
N GLY A 180 4.60 5.01 9.50
CA GLY A 180 5.00 4.79 8.13
C GLY A 180 4.11 5.53 7.16
N HIS A 181 4.51 5.50 5.89
CA HIS A 181 3.74 6.12 4.83
C HIS A 181 3.90 5.37 3.50
N VAL A 182 2.90 5.58 2.64
CA VAL A 182 2.90 5.18 1.23
C VAL A 182 2.76 6.44 0.40
N ILE A 183 3.58 6.57 -0.63
CA ILE A 183 3.52 7.65 -1.60
C ILE A 183 3.11 7.05 -2.93
N GLY A 184 2.05 7.57 -3.52
CA GLY A 184 1.72 7.39 -4.93
C GLY A 184 1.93 8.71 -5.68
N ALA A 185 2.80 8.71 -6.68
CA ALA A 185 3.08 9.86 -7.53
C ALA A 185 2.78 9.53 -8.98
N GLU A 186 2.27 10.48 -9.75
CA GLU A 186 2.06 10.31 -11.19
C GLU A 186 2.57 11.52 -11.97
N ALA A 187 3.03 11.29 -13.20
CA ALA A 187 3.43 12.36 -14.10
C ALA A 187 3.33 11.91 -15.57
N ASP A 188 3.50 12.87 -16.48
CA ASP A 188 3.57 12.59 -17.93
C ASP A 188 4.89 11.90 -18.32
N SER A 189 5.97 12.12 -17.56
CA SER A 189 7.29 11.55 -17.83
C SER A 189 7.93 10.87 -16.62
N ARG A 190 8.84 9.92 -16.88
CA ARG A 190 9.61 9.24 -15.83
C ARG A 190 10.59 10.20 -15.13
N GLU A 191 11.13 11.16 -15.86
CA GLU A 191 12.04 12.19 -15.37
C GLU A 191 11.35 13.07 -14.33
N ASP A 192 10.09 13.45 -14.58
CA ASP A 192 9.31 14.28 -13.65
C ASP A 192 8.93 13.51 -12.39
N LEU A 193 8.56 12.22 -12.52
CA LEU A 193 8.39 11.32 -11.36
C LEU A 193 9.65 11.24 -10.50
N ARG A 194 10.82 11.10 -11.13
CA ARG A 194 12.10 11.05 -10.43
C ARG A 194 12.39 12.34 -9.68
N LYS A 195 12.11 13.49 -10.29
CA LYS A 195 12.23 14.80 -9.63
C LYS A 195 11.27 14.88 -8.46
N PHE A 196 10.00 14.56 -8.64
CA PHE A 196 8.97 14.62 -7.60
C PHE A 196 9.32 13.71 -6.41
N HIS A 197 9.73 12.47 -6.68
CA HIS A 197 10.17 11.51 -5.66
C HIS A 197 11.35 12.03 -4.83
N LYS A 198 12.34 12.67 -5.47
CA LYS A 198 13.45 13.33 -4.76
C LYS A 198 12.96 14.48 -3.87
N HIS A 199 12.00 15.28 -4.33
CA HIS A 199 11.43 16.36 -3.52
C HIS A 199 10.66 15.82 -2.31
N LEU A 200 9.90 14.75 -2.47
CA LEU A 200 9.17 14.12 -1.37
C LEU A 200 10.09 13.53 -0.29
N LYS A 201 11.24 12.96 -0.69
CA LYS A 201 12.27 12.50 0.27
C LYS A 201 12.99 13.67 0.97
N ASN A 202 13.12 14.81 0.29
CA ASN A 202 13.87 15.97 0.76
C ASN A 202 12.95 17.15 1.13
N ARG A 203 11.88 16.90 1.89
CA ARG A 203 10.92 17.94 2.34
C ARG A 203 11.55 19.11 3.11
N LEU A 204 12.74 18.95 3.67
CA LEU A 204 13.49 20.01 4.35
C LEU A 204 14.29 20.91 3.39
N ALA A 205 14.61 20.44 2.17
CA ALA A 205 15.46 21.17 1.23
C ALA A 205 14.67 21.94 0.17
N PHE A 206 13.40 21.58 -0.08
CA PHE A 206 12.60 22.21 -1.12
C PHE A 206 11.17 22.45 -0.64
N HIS A 207 10.82 23.72 -0.44
CA HIS A 207 9.43 24.11 -0.18
C HIS A 207 8.63 23.99 -1.48
N LEU A 208 7.62 23.11 -1.49
CA LEU A 208 6.56 23.16 -2.50
C LEU A 208 5.89 24.53 -2.36
N LYS A 209 6.00 25.37 -3.38
CA LYS A 209 5.27 26.65 -3.40
C LYS A 209 3.78 26.33 -3.32
N LYS A 210 3.12 26.90 -2.31
CA LYS A 210 1.67 26.85 -2.14
C LYS A 210 0.95 27.45 -3.33
#